data_AF-A0A7W7GBN6-F1
#
_entry.id   AF-A0A7W7GBN6-F1
#
_cell.length_a   1.000
_cell.length_b   1.000
_cell.length_c   1.000
_cell.angle_alpha   90.00
_cell.angle_beta   90.00
_cell.angle_gamma   90.00
#
_symmetry.space_group_name_H-M   'P 1'
#
loop_
_entity.id
_entity.type
_entity.pdbx_description
1 polymer ?
#
loop_
_entity_poly.entity_id
_entity_poly.type
_entity_poly.pdbx_seq_one_letter_code
_entity_poly.pdbx_strand_id
1 'polypeptide(L)'
;MFISYAHDSAAHLDTVRELWVFLRTHGVDARLGLPPAEHARDRRAWAEARIGESDFVLVIASKTYKERADGLVEVDEVHRINGTDEADESGGAEEDARHIRDAFRLDPGAAAGKYLPVLLPGHSAAEIPEFLGAAPPHQVTGLSARGTDGLLRALAAGSPPARSRSPLGHDLVLAVTADGDRLACEVTLAGSLLGRHDAPLPFEPGVLSRALAAPPHAAEERLIEAGHRLRQALLTEDTARHLTRLLHDSRFGTVVDVVVEHGDAAAWPPYEALRLPDGAVLATLPGVHVRRRAPGTGRRTAPPPPLPGPLKILVVAAGENRARDTRVVLDAVADLSASGAGEARVLEVAAPGRITGALRAGGYHVVHLSAPGSPSSVELEDEDGDPVAVPAGELAAVLRDGDGRPPFVVLSAGEDGATLAAALARHGGGRVLAVRAPVTDFYATALAKRFYATLATGAEAGPSAALAEARRHLEQGRIHRGQADPGDTLPPLYAAAALLSAGEDFPLVDLGDPPLRP
;
A
#
# COMPACT_ATOMS: atom_id res chain seq x y z
N MET A 1 -10.73 -4.67 16.17
CA MET A 1 -10.23 -5.05 17.52
C MET A 1 -9.06 -4.15 17.87
N PHE A 2 -8.98 -3.71 19.12
CA PHE A 2 -7.92 -2.83 19.64
C PHE A 2 -7.09 -3.56 20.70
N ILE A 3 -5.78 -3.32 20.75
CA ILE A 3 -4.85 -3.88 21.73
C ILE A 3 -4.29 -2.73 22.56
N SER A 4 -4.75 -2.63 23.80
CA SER A 4 -4.25 -1.68 24.79
C SER A 4 -3.17 -2.34 25.64
N TYR A 5 -2.01 -1.69 25.73
CA TYR A 5 -0.84 -2.21 26.43
C TYR A 5 0.04 -1.05 26.93
N ALA A 6 0.90 -1.32 27.90
CA ALA A 6 1.90 -0.38 28.38
C ALA A 6 3.29 -0.91 28.05
N HIS A 7 4.23 -0.01 27.76
CA HIS A 7 5.64 -0.36 27.62
C HIS A 7 6.18 -0.74 29.00
N ASP A 8 6.43 -2.04 29.20
CA ASP A 8 6.94 -2.60 30.45
C ASP A 8 8.43 -2.96 30.30
N SER A 9 8.78 -3.51 29.13
CA SER A 9 10.15 -3.74 28.66
C SER A 9 10.16 -3.91 27.14
N ALA A 10 11.34 -3.86 26.52
CA ALA A 10 11.49 -4.15 25.09
C ALA A 10 10.99 -5.56 24.73
N ALA A 11 11.28 -6.57 25.54
CA ALA A 11 10.81 -7.94 25.33
C ALA A 11 9.28 -8.07 25.43
N HIS A 12 8.65 -7.31 26.33
CA HIS A 12 7.19 -7.23 26.43
C HIS A 12 6.59 -6.62 25.15
N LEU A 13 7.15 -5.49 24.69
CA LEU A 13 6.72 -4.82 23.47
C LEU A 13 6.82 -5.74 22.24
N ASP A 14 7.93 -6.47 22.11
CA ASP A 14 8.12 -7.42 21.01
C ASP A 14 7.08 -8.53 21.06
N THR A 15 6.76 -9.04 22.25
CA THR A 15 5.71 -10.07 22.42
C THR A 15 4.32 -9.53 22.07
N VAL A 16 4.01 -8.27 22.41
CA VAL A 16 2.76 -7.60 22.02
C VAL A 16 2.68 -7.44 20.50
N ARG A 17 3.77 -7.01 19.85
CA ARG A 17 3.84 -6.90 18.37
C ARG A 17 3.67 -8.26 17.69
N GLU A 18 4.31 -9.29 18.21
CA GLU A 18 4.16 -10.67 17.69
C GLU A 18 2.73 -11.19 17.85
N LEU A 19 2.06 -10.93 18.99
CA LEU A 19 0.64 -11.27 19.17
C LEU A 19 -0.23 -10.52 18.14
N TRP A 20 0.02 -9.24 17.93
CA TRP A 20 -0.71 -8.42 16.97
C TRP A 20 -0.59 -8.96 15.54
N VAL A 21 0.64 -9.22 15.06
CA VAL A 21 0.87 -9.80 13.73
C VAL A 21 0.20 -11.17 13.63
N PHE A 22 0.31 -12.01 14.66
CA PHE A 22 -0.32 -13.32 14.71
C PHE A 22 -1.86 -13.26 14.58
N LEU A 23 -2.51 -12.32 15.28
CA LEU A 23 -3.96 -12.16 15.19
C LEU A 23 -4.37 -11.75 13.77
N ARG A 24 -3.58 -10.88 13.13
CA ARG A 24 -3.78 -10.46 11.74
C ARG A 24 -3.60 -11.62 10.74
N THR A 25 -2.62 -12.50 10.93
CA THR A 25 -2.46 -13.71 10.08
C THR A 25 -3.61 -14.72 10.24
N HIS A 26 -4.37 -14.61 11.33
CA HIS A 26 -5.58 -15.40 11.57
C HIS A 26 -6.87 -14.65 11.18
N GLY A 27 -6.76 -13.57 10.40
CA GLY A 27 -7.91 -12.84 9.85
C GLY A 27 -8.63 -11.93 10.84
N VAL A 28 -7.97 -11.54 11.94
CA VAL A 28 -8.49 -10.56 12.89
C VAL A 28 -7.98 -9.17 12.54
N ASP A 29 -8.87 -8.18 12.34
CA ASP A 29 -8.47 -6.77 12.17
C ASP A 29 -8.03 -6.16 13.51
N ALA A 30 -6.80 -6.50 13.89
CA ALA A 30 -6.15 -6.06 15.13
C ALA A 30 -5.37 -4.75 14.90
N ARG A 31 -5.47 -3.81 15.86
CA ARG A 31 -4.72 -2.55 15.87
C ARG A 31 -4.04 -2.35 17.23
N LEU A 32 -2.82 -1.80 17.23
CA LEU A 32 -2.11 -1.44 18.46
C LEU A 32 -2.54 -0.05 18.94
N GLY A 33 -2.50 0.18 20.25
CA GLY A 33 -2.80 1.48 20.88
C GLY A 33 -1.77 2.58 20.66
N LEU A 34 -1.10 2.61 19.51
CA LEU A 34 -0.19 3.70 19.13
C LEU A 34 -0.74 4.43 17.91
N PRO A 35 -0.93 5.77 17.98
CA PRO A 35 -1.35 6.53 16.83
C PRO A 35 -0.22 6.60 15.79
N PRO A 36 -0.54 6.69 14.49
CA PRO A 36 0.41 7.16 13.48
C PRO A 36 1.02 8.51 13.87
N ALA A 37 2.23 8.82 13.39
CA ALA A 37 2.93 10.09 13.69
C ALA A 37 2.06 11.34 13.43
N GLU A 38 1.21 11.30 12.40
CA GLU A 38 0.28 12.38 12.03
C GLU A 38 -0.78 12.68 13.12
N HIS A 39 -1.15 11.68 13.90
CA HIS A 39 -2.15 11.78 14.97
C HIS A 39 -1.50 11.91 16.35
N ALA A 40 -0.17 12.06 16.43
CA ALA A 40 0.54 12.20 17.69
C ALA A 40 0.06 13.38 18.54
N ARG A 41 -0.45 14.45 17.89
CA ARG A 41 -0.99 15.65 18.56
C ARG A 41 -2.37 15.44 19.19
N ASP A 42 -3.20 14.54 18.65
CA ASP A 42 -4.57 14.24 19.10
C ASP A 42 -4.72 12.76 19.53
N ARG A 43 -3.67 12.22 20.16
CA ARG A 43 -3.56 10.81 20.58
C ARG A 43 -4.79 10.31 21.33
N ARG A 44 -5.27 11.10 22.29
CA ARG A 44 -6.43 10.77 23.14
C ARG A 44 -7.71 10.57 22.34
N ALA A 45 -8.07 11.56 21.53
CA ALA A 45 -9.29 11.51 20.73
C ALA A 45 -9.25 10.35 19.71
N TRP A 46 -8.07 10.06 19.16
CA TRP A 46 -7.87 8.90 18.30
C TRP A 46 -8.09 7.58 19.05
N ALA A 47 -7.49 7.41 20.23
CA ALA A 47 -7.60 6.18 21.01
C ALA A 47 -9.04 5.94 21.49
N GLU A 48 -9.73 6.98 22.00
CA GLU A 48 -11.13 6.92 22.41
C GLU A 48 -12.04 6.49 21.24
N ALA A 49 -11.84 7.05 20.04
CA ALA A 49 -12.59 6.65 18.85
C ALA A 49 -12.34 5.18 18.48
N ARG A 50 -11.09 4.70 18.51
CA ARG A 50 -10.75 3.31 18.16
C ARG A 50 -11.25 2.30 19.17
N ILE A 51 -11.18 2.62 20.46
CA ILE A 51 -11.78 1.81 21.53
C ILE A 51 -13.30 1.76 21.33
N GLY A 52 -13.94 2.88 21.01
CA GLY A 52 -15.37 2.96 20.70
C GLY A 52 -15.78 2.04 19.53
N GLU A 53 -15.09 2.16 18.40
CA GLU A 53 -15.36 1.43 17.15
C GLU A 53 -15.06 -0.07 17.21
N SER A 54 -14.25 -0.52 18.17
CA SER A 54 -13.82 -1.92 18.24
C SER A 54 -14.85 -2.84 18.89
N ASP A 55 -15.08 -4.01 18.29
CA ASP A 55 -15.88 -5.08 18.89
C ASP A 55 -15.25 -5.62 20.18
N PHE A 56 -13.92 -5.75 20.18
CA PHE A 56 -13.12 -6.21 21.30
C PHE A 56 -11.91 -5.32 21.54
N VAL A 57 -11.55 -5.19 22.82
CA VAL A 57 -10.36 -4.49 23.31
C VAL A 57 -9.57 -5.49 24.15
N LEU A 58 -8.40 -5.90 23.67
CA LEU A 58 -7.47 -6.72 24.45
C LEU A 58 -6.69 -5.81 25.39
N VAL A 59 -6.75 -6.08 26.68
CA VAL A 59 -5.95 -5.39 27.70
C VAL A 59 -4.79 -6.31 28.07
N ILE A 60 -3.60 -5.98 27.58
CA ILE A 60 -2.40 -6.78 27.86
C ILE A 60 -1.93 -6.46 29.27
N ALA A 61 -2.11 -7.41 30.18
CA ALA A 61 -1.70 -7.25 31.56
C ALA A 61 -0.17 -7.28 31.68
N SER A 62 0.35 -6.25 32.33
CA SER A 62 1.75 -6.11 32.73
C SER A 62 1.82 -5.26 34.00
N LYS A 63 2.93 -5.35 34.75
CA LYS A 63 3.14 -4.54 35.94
C LYS A 63 2.93 -3.05 35.67
N THR A 64 3.59 -2.52 34.64
CA THR A 64 3.46 -1.09 34.28
C THR A 64 2.03 -0.72 33.86
N TYR A 65 1.31 -1.60 33.15
CA TYR A 65 -0.09 -1.33 32.79
C TYR A 65 -0.96 -1.21 34.04
N LYS A 66 -0.81 -2.13 35.01
CA LYS A 66 -1.55 -2.10 36.27
C LYS A 66 -1.27 -0.82 37.06
N GLU A 67 0.00 -0.46 37.24
CA GLU A 67 0.36 0.72 38.03
C GLU A 67 -0.23 2.00 37.44
N ARG A 68 -0.19 2.16 36.11
CA ARG A 68 -0.84 3.27 35.41
C ARG A 68 -2.38 3.21 35.52
N ALA A 69 -2.94 2.01 35.35
CA ALA A 69 -4.37 1.78 35.40
C ALA A 69 -4.97 1.96 36.80
N ASP A 70 -4.23 1.67 37.87
CA ASP A 70 -4.72 1.81 39.26
C ASP A 70 -4.40 3.20 39.84
N GLY A 71 -3.63 4.02 39.12
CA GLY A 71 -3.26 5.38 39.53
C GLY A 71 -2.15 5.41 40.58
N LEU A 72 -1.23 4.44 40.53
CA LEU A 72 -0.15 4.24 41.49
C LEU A 72 1.18 4.92 41.09
N VAL A 73 1.24 5.60 39.95
CA VAL A 73 2.44 6.28 39.44
C VAL A 73 2.31 7.79 39.59
N GLU A 74 3.21 8.43 40.34
CA GLU A 74 3.30 9.90 40.40
C GLU A 74 4.01 10.45 39.15
N VAL A 75 3.48 11.57 38.63
CA VAL A 75 3.82 12.20 37.33
C VAL A 75 5.33 12.50 37.16
N ASP A 76 6.09 12.64 38.26
CA ASP A 76 7.51 12.99 38.29
C ASP A 76 8.50 11.80 38.18
N GLU A 77 8.04 10.55 38.30
CA GLU A 77 8.90 9.35 38.14
C GLU A 77 8.87 8.77 36.71
N VAL A 78 7.82 9.06 35.94
CA VAL A 78 7.69 8.63 34.53
C VAL A 78 8.80 9.20 33.65
N HIS A 79 9.24 10.44 33.91
CA HIS A 79 10.38 11.07 33.21
C HIS A 79 11.74 10.48 33.61
N ARG A 80 11.87 9.87 34.80
CA ARG A 80 13.16 9.37 35.31
C ARG A 80 13.42 7.90 34.98
N ILE A 81 12.39 7.08 34.80
CA ILE A 81 12.52 5.65 34.48
C ILE A 81 12.79 5.43 32.99
N ASN A 82 12.26 6.29 32.11
CA ASN A 82 12.35 6.09 30.65
C ASN A 82 13.56 6.73 29.96
N GLY A 83 14.35 7.55 30.65
CA GLY A 83 15.73 7.83 30.27
C GLY A 83 16.00 8.33 28.85
N THR A 84 15.06 8.94 28.12
CA THR A 84 15.30 9.73 26.90
C THR A 84 14.10 10.64 26.62
N ASP A 85 14.36 11.86 26.13
CA ASP A 85 13.38 12.78 25.51
C ASP A 85 12.85 12.22 24.15
N GLU A 86 12.70 10.90 24.02
CA GLU A 86 12.02 10.27 22.88
C GLU A 86 10.55 10.12 23.27
N ALA A 87 9.69 10.87 22.59
CA ALA A 87 8.24 10.92 22.82
C ALA A 87 7.67 9.52 23.13
N ASP A 88 7.36 9.32 24.41
CA ASP A 88 6.88 8.10 25.05
C ASP A 88 6.05 7.22 24.09
N GLU A 89 6.67 6.18 23.50
CA GLU A 89 6.01 5.14 22.68
C GLU A 89 4.97 4.34 23.51
N SER A 90 4.79 4.69 24.80
CA SER A 90 3.90 4.06 25.76
C SER A 90 2.71 4.94 26.20
N GLY A 91 2.66 6.20 25.76
CA GLY A 91 1.89 7.28 26.38
C GLY A 91 0.38 7.31 26.12
N GLY A 92 -0.29 6.15 26.03
CA GLY A 92 -1.76 6.03 25.89
C GLY A 92 -2.42 5.08 26.90
N ALA A 93 -1.66 4.18 27.54
CA ALA A 93 -2.22 3.14 28.40
C ALA A 93 -3.03 3.66 29.60
N GLU A 94 -2.62 4.79 30.19
CA GLU A 94 -3.35 5.40 31.31
C GLU A 94 -4.70 5.96 30.85
N GLU A 95 -4.73 6.59 29.67
CA GLU A 95 -5.96 7.16 29.10
C GLU A 95 -6.91 6.06 28.65
N ASP A 96 -6.40 5.03 27.97
CA ASP A 96 -7.13 3.81 27.63
C ASP A 96 -7.73 3.19 28.91
N ALA A 97 -6.92 2.98 29.94
CA ALA A 97 -7.36 2.40 31.22
C ALA A 97 -8.44 3.26 31.91
N ARG A 98 -8.36 4.59 31.80
CA ARG A 98 -9.39 5.51 32.32
C ARG A 98 -10.72 5.30 31.59
N HIS A 99 -10.69 5.30 30.25
CA HIS A 99 -11.87 5.04 29.42
C HIS A 99 -12.50 3.67 29.72
N ILE A 100 -11.67 2.62 29.80
CA ILE A 100 -12.12 1.25 30.09
C ILE A 100 -12.75 1.18 31.49
N ARG A 101 -12.13 1.79 32.50
CA ARG A 101 -12.67 1.82 33.87
C ARG A 101 -14.01 2.50 33.94
N ASP A 102 -14.19 3.60 33.21
CA ASP A 102 -15.47 4.31 33.16
C ASP A 102 -16.56 3.45 32.48
N ALA A 103 -16.21 2.67 31.45
CA ALA A 103 -17.13 1.69 30.86
C ALA A 103 -17.56 0.60 31.86
N PHE A 104 -16.63 0.04 32.65
CA PHE A 104 -16.96 -0.92 33.71
C PHE A 104 -17.81 -0.33 34.84
N ARG A 105 -17.65 0.96 35.15
CA ARG A 105 -18.51 1.65 36.14
C ARG A 105 -19.95 1.81 35.64
N LEU A 106 -20.15 1.98 34.34
CA LEU A 106 -21.45 2.19 33.73
C LEU A 106 -22.23 0.88 33.52
N ASP A 107 -21.58 -0.13 32.93
CA ASP A 107 -22.18 -1.45 32.68
C ASP A 107 -21.11 -2.55 32.73
N PRO A 108 -20.87 -3.15 33.92
CA PRO A 108 -19.87 -4.21 34.08
C PRO A 108 -20.13 -5.44 33.19
N GLY A 109 -21.41 -5.75 32.94
CA GLY A 109 -21.80 -6.94 32.17
C GLY A 109 -21.48 -6.79 30.69
N ALA A 110 -21.85 -5.65 30.10
CA ALA A 110 -21.49 -5.34 28.71
C ALA A 110 -19.98 -5.13 28.56
N ALA A 111 -19.34 -4.46 29.53
CA ALA A 111 -17.90 -4.21 29.51
C ALA A 111 -17.08 -5.52 29.54
N ALA A 112 -17.46 -6.51 30.36
CA ALA A 112 -16.76 -7.79 30.43
C ALA A 112 -16.77 -8.59 29.12
N GLY A 113 -17.73 -8.35 28.22
CA GLY A 113 -17.78 -8.96 26.88
C GLY A 113 -16.86 -8.28 25.85
N LYS A 114 -16.60 -6.97 26.02
CA LYS A 114 -15.79 -6.15 25.10
C LYS A 114 -14.33 -6.06 25.51
N TYR A 115 -14.04 -5.88 26.80
CA TYR A 115 -12.70 -5.65 27.34
C TYR A 115 -12.14 -6.93 27.93
N LEU A 116 -11.18 -7.53 27.22
CA LEU A 116 -10.66 -8.86 27.52
C LEU A 116 -9.26 -8.75 28.14
N PRO A 117 -9.08 -9.09 29.43
CA PRO A 117 -7.75 -9.16 30.01
C PRO A 117 -6.97 -10.32 29.40
N VAL A 118 -5.76 -10.06 28.90
CA VAL A 118 -4.89 -11.04 28.26
C VAL A 118 -3.58 -11.15 29.04
N LEU A 119 -3.19 -12.38 29.34
CA LEU A 119 -1.91 -12.69 29.98
C LEU A 119 -0.98 -13.32 28.95
N LEU A 120 0.09 -12.59 28.60
CA LEU A 120 1.16 -13.09 27.74
C LEU A 120 2.09 -14.05 28.53
N PRO A 121 2.90 -14.88 27.84
CA PRO A 121 3.86 -15.75 28.51
C PRO A 121 4.78 -14.97 29.46
N GLY A 122 4.89 -15.43 30.70
CA GLY A 122 5.69 -14.78 31.75
C GLY A 122 4.92 -13.80 32.64
N HIS A 123 3.69 -13.43 32.27
CA HIS A 123 2.83 -12.54 33.06
C HIS A 123 1.83 -13.33 33.94
N SER A 124 1.31 -12.66 34.96
CA SER A 124 0.44 -13.26 35.99
C SER A 124 -0.85 -12.46 36.21
N ALA A 125 -1.89 -13.13 36.72
CA ALA A 125 -3.17 -12.48 37.02
C ALA A 125 -3.07 -11.35 38.06
N ALA A 126 -2.00 -11.30 38.87
CA ALA A 126 -1.76 -10.21 39.81
C ALA A 126 -1.50 -8.85 39.11
N GLU A 127 -1.09 -8.89 37.84
CA GLU A 127 -0.82 -7.72 36.99
C GLU A 127 -2.09 -7.20 36.28
N ILE A 128 -3.26 -7.80 36.55
CA ILE A 128 -4.52 -7.30 36.02
C ILE A 128 -4.99 -6.11 36.89
N PRO A 129 -5.40 -4.98 36.27
CA PRO A 129 -6.01 -3.85 36.96
C PRO A 129 -7.24 -4.26 37.76
N GLU A 130 -7.47 -3.64 38.93
CA GLU A 130 -8.53 -4.08 39.86
C GLU A 130 -9.93 -4.07 39.23
N PHE A 131 -10.23 -3.06 38.40
CA PHE A 131 -11.53 -2.93 37.74
C PHE A 131 -11.81 -4.01 36.68
N LEU A 132 -10.78 -4.73 36.22
CA LEU A 132 -10.91 -5.86 35.29
C LEU A 132 -11.01 -7.21 36.03
N GLY A 133 -10.83 -7.25 37.35
CA GLY A 133 -10.76 -8.50 38.12
C GLY A 133 -12.03 -9.37 38.05
N ALA A 134 -13.16 -8.82 37.60
CA ALA A 134 -14.39 -9.57 37.36
C ALA A 134 -14.41 -10.33 36.02
N ALA A 135 -13.55 -9.96 35.05
CA ALA A 135 -13.47 -10.61 33.75
C ALA A 135 -12.43 -11.75 33.77
N PRO A 136 -12.75 -12.94 33.22
CA PRO A 136 -11.82 -14.06 33.21
C PRO A 136 -10.63 -13.76 32.28
N PRO A 137 -9.37 -13.91 32.75
CA PRO A 137 -8.21 -13.66 31.90
C PRO A 137 -8.04 -14.72 30.81
N HIS A 138 -7.68 -14.26 29.62
CA HIS A 138 -7.29 -15.12 28.50
C HIS A 138 -5.78 -15.35 28.55
N GLN A 139 -5.39 -16.54 28.96
CA GLN A 139 -3.99 -16.92 29.03
C GLN A 139 -3.47 -17.33 27.64
N VAL A 140 -2.44 -16.63 27.17
CA VAL A 140 -1.67 -16.99 25.97
C VAL A 140 -0.42 -17.73 26.42
N THR A 141 -0.38 -19.04 26.22
CA THR A 141 0.76 -19.87 26.65
C THR A 141 1.92 -19.87 25.64
N GLY A 142 1.66 -19.36 24.44
CA GLY A 142 2.63 -19.13 23.38
C GLY A 142 1.95 -18.61 22.13
N LEU A 143 2.69 -17.92 21.26
CA LEU A 143 2.18 -17.34 20.02
C LEU A 143 2.10 -18.39 18.90
N SER A 144 1.24 -19.38 19.14
CA SER A 144 0.91 -20.46 18.23
C SER A 144 -0.59 -20.69 18.25
N ALA A 145 -1.14 -21.31 17.20
CA ALA A 145 -2.58 -21.62 17.14
C ALA A 145 -3.10 -22.35 18.38
N ARG A 146 -2.30 -23.25 18.97
CA ARG A 146 -2.65 -23.96 20.21
C ARG A 146 -2.55 -23.06 21.44
N GLY A 147 -1.51 -22.24 21.52
CA GLY A 147 -1.27 -21.36 22.67
C GLY A 147 -2.23 -20.17 22.76
N THR A 148 -2.84 -19.77 21.63
CA THR A 148 -3.83 -18.68 21.54
C THR A 148 -5.26 -19.19 21.35
N ASP A 149 -5.50 -20.50 21.34
CA ASP A 149 -6.78 -21.13 21.00
C ASP A 149 -7.95 -20.60 21.87
N GLY A 150 -7.71 -20.45 23.18
CA GLY A 150 -8.70 -19.87 24.10
C GLY A 150 -9.10 -18.43 23.75
N LEU A 151 -8.12 -17.60 23.34
CA LEU A 151 -8.35 -16.23 22.91
C LEU A 151 -9.10 -16.18 21.57
N LEU A 152 -8.64 -16.95 20.57
CA LEU A 152 -9.28 -16.98 19.25
C LEU A 152 -10.73 -17.48 19.32
N ARG A 153 -11.02 -18.46 20.18
CA ARG A 153 -12.40 -18.91 20.42
C ARG A 153 -13.27 -17.82 21.03
N ALA A 154 -12.76 -17.07 22.01
CA ALA A 154 -13.51 -15.98 22.63
C ALA A 154 -13.87 -14.90 21.60
N LEU A 155 -12.90 -14.51 20.76
CA LEU A 155 -13.11 -13.56 19.66
C LEU A 155 -14.12 -14.08 18.62
N ALA A 156 -14.06 -15.36 18.29
CA ALA A 156 -14.98 -15.98 17.33
C ALA A 156 -16.41 -16.12 17.88
N ALA A 157 -16.56 -16.46 19.17
CA ALA A 157 -17.86 -16.69 19.80
C ALA A 157 -18.69 -15.41 19.97
N GLY A 158 -18.04 -14.26 20.14
CA GLY A 158 -18.72 -12.96 20.20
C GLY A 158 -18.86 -12.26 18.85
N SER A 159 -18.37 -12.85 17.75
CA SER A 159 -18.53 -12.31 16.39
C SER A 159 -19.83 -12.80 15.74
N PRO A 160 -20.56 -11.96 14.98
CA PRO A 160 -21.74 -12.41 14.23
C PRO A 160 -21.37 -13.50 13.19
N PRO A 161 -22.32 -14.40 12.82
CA PRO A 161 -22.02 -15.53 11.95
C PRO A 161 -21.43 -15.08 10.60
N ALA A 162 -20.34 -15.75 10.21
CA ALA A 162 -19.51 -15.39 9.07
C ALA A 162 -20.30 -15.41 7.75
N ARG A 163 -20.60 -14.22 7.21
CA ARG A 163 -20.65 -14.05 5.76
C ARG A 163 -19.25 -14.42 5.22
N SER A 164 -19.18 -15.02 4.03
CA SER A 164 -17.93 -15.29 3.31
C SER A 164 -16.91 -14.20 3.62
N ARG A 165 -15.89 -14.53 4.42
CA ARG A 165 -14.93 -13.52 4.87
C ARG A 165 -14.04 -13.23 3.68
N SER A 166 -14.22 -12.07 3.07
CA SER A 166 -13.23 -11.51 2.15
C SER A 166 -11.85 -11.52 2.82
N PRO A 167 -10.76 -11.71 2.07
CA PRO A 167 -9.41 -11.62 2.61
C PRO A 167 -9.27 -10.32 3.42
N LEU A 168 -8.58 -10.39 4.56
CA LEU A 168 -8.30 -9.18 5.33
C LEU A 168 -7.40 -8.28 4.48
N GLY A 169 -7.83 -7.04 4.27
CA GLY A 169 -7.03 -5.99 3.65
C GLY A 169 -6.09 -5.35 4.67
N HIS A 170 -4.86 -5.07 4.26
CA HIS A 170 -3.83 -4.46 5.08
C HIS A 170 -3.19 -3.29 4.35
N ASP A 171 -3.27 -2.11 4.93
CA ASP A 171 -2.46 -0.98 4.48
C ASP A 171 -1.07 -1.09 5.12
N LEU A 172 -0.03 -1.34 4.31
CA LEU A 172 1.36 -1.25 4.74
C LEU A 172 1.94 0.06 4.21
N VAL A 173 2.17 1.03 5.07
CA VAL A 173 2.76 2.32 4.68
C VAL A 173 4.25 2.32 4.98
N LEU A 174 5.07 2.58 3.97
CA LEU A 174 6.50 2.87 4.07
C LEU A 174 6.67 4.37 3.89
N ALA A 175 6.78 5.11 4.99
CA ALA A 175 7.02 6.55 4.98
C ALA A 175 8.53 6.81 4.92
N VAL A 176 9.01 7.12 3.72
CA VAL A 176 10.43 7.22 3.37
C VAL A 176 10.85 8.67 3.20
N THR A 177 11.82 9.09 3.99
CA THR A 177 12.47 10.39 3.85
C THR A 177 13.94 10.19 3.55
N ALA A 178 14.47 10.98 2.62
CA ALA A 178 15.90 11.04 2.35
C ALA A 178 16.43 12.43 2.68
N ASP A 179 17.54 12.48 3.42
CA ASP A 179 18.27 13.69 3.74
C ASP A 179 19.77 13.42 3.55
N GLY A 180 20.38 14.15 2.61
CA GLY A 180 21.77 13.90 2.20
C GLY A 180 22.00 12.46 1.75
N ASP A 181 22.90 11.76 2.44
CA ASP A 181 23.29 10.37 2.21
C ASP A 181 22.55 9.38 3.12
N ARG A 182 21.48 9.82 3.80
CA ARG A 182 20.71 8.99 4.72
C ARG A 182 19.27 8.84 4.27
N LEU A 183 18.73 7.67 4.59
CA LEU A 183 17.36 7.29 4.34
C LEU A 183 16.74 6.82 5.65
N ALA A 184 15.64 7.47 6.04
CA ALA A 184 14.82 7.07 7.17
C ALA A 184 13.49 6.51 6.64
N CYS A 185 13.00 5.46 7.28
CA CYS A 185 11.77 4.77 6.92
C CYS A 185 10.97 4.47 8.19
N GLU A 186 9.75 4.99 8.26
CA GLU A 186 8.74 4.57 9.24
C GLU A 186 7.77 3.59 8.56
N VAL A 187 7.60 2.41 9.16
CA VAL A 187 6.75 1.34 8.64
C VAL A 187 5.53 1.23 9.51
N THR A 188 4.33 1.43 8.95
CA THR A 188 3.06 1.19 9.65
C THR A 188 2.23 0.14 8.94
N LEU A 189 1.56 -0.72 9.70
CA LEU A 189 0.64 -1.73 9.19
C LEU A 189 -0.74 -1.48 9.80
N ALA A 190 -1.77 -1.30 8.97
CA ALA A 190 -3.12 -0.91 9.38
C ALA A 190 -3.13 0.32 10.32
N GLY A 191 -2.23 1.28 10.07
CA GLY A 191 -2.05 2.50 10.86
C GLY A 191 -1.34 2.32 12.21
N SER A 192 -0.88 1.11 12.55
CA SER A 192 -0.06 0.87 13.74
C SER A 192 1.42 0.80 13.39
N LEU A 193 2.28 1.41 14.20
CA LEU A 193 3.73 1.39 13.99
C LEU A 193 4.28 -0.05 14.07
N LEU A 194 4.88 -0.51 12.97
CA LEU A 194 5.54 -1.81 12.87
C LEU A 194 7.06 -1.69 13.09
N GLY A 195 7.67 -0.58 12.70
CA GLY A 195 9.09 -0.32 12.96
C GLY A 195 9.58 0.99 12.37
N ARG A 196 10.75 1.45 12.84
CA ARG A 196 11.51 2.56 12.27
C ARG A 196 12.90 2.08 11.91
N HIS A 197 13.42 2.58 10.79
CA HIS A 197 14.77 2.27 10.38
C HIS A 197 15.44 3.50 9.77
N ASP A 198 16.73 3.64 10.06
CA ASP A 198 17.56 4.71 9.50
C ASP A 198 18.86 4.08 9.00
N ALA A 199 19.15 4.26 7.72
CA ALA A 199 20.26 3.64 7.03
C ALA A 199 20.93 4.61 6.05
N PRO A 200 22.21 4.37 5.68
CA PRO A 200 22.81 5.04 4.54
C PRO A 200 22.00 4.77 3.26
N LEU A 201 21.93 5.78 2.40
CA LEU A 201 21.26 5.72 1.11
C LEU A 201 21.90 4.59 0.27
N PRO A 202 21.16 3.53 -0.08
CA PRO A 202 21.76 2.31 -0.63
C PRO A 202 22.15 2.41 -2.11
N PHE A 203 21.72 3.47 -2.82
CA PHE A 203 21.91 3.60 -4.26
C PHE A 203 22.12 5.05 -4.69
N GLU A 204 22.54 5.20 -5.94
CA GLU A 204 22.58 6.45 -6.68
C GLU A 204 21.37 6.57 -7.64
N PRO A 205 20.95 7.78 -8.01
CA PRO A 205 19.97 8.00 -9.07
C PRO A 205 20.30 7.20 -10.35
N GLY A 206 19.26 6.67 -11.01
CA GLY A 206 19.40 5.86 -12.21
C GLY A 206 19.82 4.40 -11.97
N VAL A 207 19.83 3.90 -10.74
CA VAL A 207 20.12 2.48 -10.42
C VAL A 207 19.26 1.51 -11.24
N LEU A 208 17.96 1.82 -11.41
CA LEU A 208 17.03 0.97 -12.16
C LEU A 208 17.38 0.92 -13.65
N SER A 209 17.55 2.07 -14.30
CA SER A 209 17.93 2.14 -15.72
C SER A 209 19.25 1.43 -15.99
N ARG A 210 20.27 1.64 -15.14
CA ARG A 210 21.57 0.96 -15.28
C ARG A 210 21.51 -0.55 -15.05
N ALA A 211 20.61 -1.01 -14.17
CA ALA A 211 20.40 -2.44 -13.99
C ALA A 211 19.74 -3.05 -15.23
N LEU A 212 18.69 -2.43 -15.75
CA LEU A 212 17.90 -2.94 -16.88
C LEU A 212 18.59 -2.78 -18.25
N ALA A 213 19.54 -1.85 -18.39
CA ALA A 213 20.37 -1.73 -19.58
C ALA A 213 21.42 -2.86 -19.73
N ALA A 214 21.63 -3.66 -18.68
CA ALA A 214 22.56 -4.78 -18.72
C ALA A 214 21.97 -5.99 -19.46
N PRO A 215 22.81 -6.94 -19.92
CA PRO A 215 22.32 -8.24 -20.40
C PRO A 215 21.42 -8.93 -19.37
N PRO A 216 20.41 -9.72 -19.78
CA PRO A 216 19.36 -10.24 -18.89
C PRO A 216 19.84 -10.86 -17.57
N HIS A 217 20.86 -11.72 -17.60
CA HIS A 217 21.42 -12.34 -16.41
C HIS A 217 22.06 -11.31 -15.45
N ALA A 218 22.84 -10.37 -15.99
CA ALA A 218 23.45 -9.31 -15.19
C ALA A 218 22.39 -8.33 -14.65
N ALA A 219 21.33 -8.07 -15.41
CA ALA A 219 20.19 -7.28 -14.96
C ALA A 219 19.48 -7.96 -13.77
N GLU A 220 19.34 -9.29 -13.82
CA GLU A 220 18.78 -10.09 -12.74
C GLU A 220 19.61 -10.01 -11.46
N GLU A 221 20.92 -10.26 -11.54
CA GLU A 221 21.83 -10.15 -10.39
C GLU A 221 21.80 -8.74 -9.77
N ARG A 222 21.82 -7.69 -10.61
CA ARG A 222 21.79 -6.30 -10.15
C ARG A 222 20.47 -5.96 -9.46
N LEU A 223 19.33 -6.43 -9.97
CA LEU A 223 18.03 -6.20 -9.33
C LEU A 223 17.82 -7.06 -8.08
N ILE A 224 18.42 -8.25 -8.01
CA ILE A 224 18.48 -9.05 -6.78
C ILE A 224 19.21 -8.26 -5.69
N GLU A 225 20.42 -7.81 -5.99
CA GLU A 225 21.23 -7.03 -5.06
C GLU A 225 20.54 -5.72 -4.64
N ALA A 226 19.96 -5.00 -5.61
CA ALA A 226 19.19 -3.79 -5.32
C ALA A 226 18.00 -4.07 -4.41
N GLY A 227 17.26 -5.16 -4.62
CA GLY A 227 16.16 -5.54 -3.75
C GLY A 227 16.59 -5.85 -2.32
N HIS A 228 17.72 -6.53 -2.14
CA HIS A 228 18.26 -6.84 -0.80
C HIS A 228 18.76 -5.60 -0.07
N ARG A 229 19.50 -4.71 -0.74
CA ARG A 229 19.95 -3.44 -0.14
C ARG A 229 18.77 -2.53 0.21
N LEU A 230 17.72 -2.52 -0.62
CA LEU A 230 16.53 -1.74 -0.33
C LEU A 230 15.81 -2.27 0.91
N ARG A 231 15.72 -3.60 1.07
CA ARG A 231 15.20 -4.21 2.31
C ARG A 231 16.00 -3.77 3.53
N GLN A 232 17.32 -3.88 3.46
CA GLN A 232 18.22 -3.49 4.54
C GLN A 232 18.11 -2.00 4.88
N ALA A 233 17.83 -1.13 3.90
CA ALA A 233 17.69 0.30 4.13
C ALA A 233 16.29 0.74 4.60
N LEU A 234 15.24 -0.04 4.32
CA LEU A 234 13.86 0.32 4.66
C LEU A 234 13.34 -0.38 5.91
N LEU A 235 13.83 -1.58 6.20
CA LEU A 235 13.22 -2.48 7.19
C LEU A 235 14.26 -2.99 8.17
N THR A 236 13.90 -3.02 9.45
CA THR A 236 14.63 -3.85 10.42
C THR A 236 14.40 -5.33 10.13
N GLU A 237 15.26 -6.20 10.68
CA GLU A 237 15.11 -7.65 10.50
C GLU A 237 13.78 -8.16 11.09
N ASP A 238 13.32 -7.58 12.21
CA ASP A 238 12.05 -7.96 12.84
C ASP A 238 10.85 -7.50 12.00
N THR A 239 10.85 -6.26 11.51
CA THR A 239 9.81 -5.76 10.60
C THR A 239 9.74 -6.61 9.33
N ALA A 240 10.88 -6.95 8.73
CA ALA A 240 10.93 -7.81 7.54
C ALA A 240 10.36 -9.21 7.82
N ARG A 241 10.68 -9.79 8.99
CA ARG A 241 10.14 -11.10 9.42
C ARG A 241 8.63 -11.06 9.64
N HIS A 242 8.10 -10.01 10.26
CA HIS A 242 6.66 -9.83 10.46
C HIS A 242 5.92 -9.73 9.13
N LEU A 243 6.47 -9.02 8.15
CA LEU A 243 5.91 -8.93 6.81
C LEU A 243 5.89 -10.28 6.09
N THR A 244 6.98 -11.03 6.13
CA THR A 244 7.04 -12.39 5.57
C THR A 244 5.96 -13.28 6.18
N ARG A 245 5.84 -13.29 7.51
CA ARG A 245 4.81 -14.08 8.21
C ARG A 245 3.41 -13.66 7.79
N LEU A 246 3.15 -12.36 7.71
CA LEU A 246 1.84 -11.86 7.27
C LEU A 246 1.47 -12.39 5.89
N LEU A 247 2.40 -12.34 4.94
CA LEU A 247 2.18 -12.69 3.54
C LEU A 247 2.11 -14.21 3.31
N HIS A 248 2.88 -15.01 4.04
CA HIS A 248 2.97 -16.46 3.83
C HIS A 248 2.08 -17.28 4.76
N ASP A 249 1.88 -16.84 6.01
CA ASP A 249 1.21 -17.64 7.04
C ASP A 249 -0.27 -17.30 7.19
N SER A 250 -0.81 -16.36 6.41
CA SER A 250 -2.22 -15.98 6.48
C SER A 250 -3.13 -17.13 6.04
N ARG A 251 -3.91 -17.67 6.98
CA ARG A 251 -4.77 -18.84 6.74
C ARG A 251 -5.91 -18.60 5.74
N PHE A 252 -6.36 -17.36 5.62
CA PHE A 252 -7.50 -16.98 4.79
C PHE A 252 -7.07 -16.22 3.53
N GLY A 253 -5.76 -16.20 3.25
CA GLY A 253 -5.17 -15.21 2.36
C GLY A 253 -5.12 -13.83 2.99
N THR A 254 -4.27 -12.96 2.47
CA THR A 254 -4.18 -11.56 2.87
C THR A 254 -4.04 -10.73 1.61
N VAL A 255 -4.65 -9.55 1.61
CA VAL A 255 -4.35 -8.52 0.61
C VAL A 255 -3.57 -7.43 1.32
N VAL A 256 -2.38 -7.12 0.83
CA VAL A 256 -1.52 -6.09 1.40
C VAL A 256 -1.33 -5.00 0.36
N ASP A 257 -1.93 -3.84 0.63
CA ASP A 257 -1.72 -2.61 -0.11
C ASP A 257 -0.49 -1.90 0.46
N VAL A 258 0.63 -2.04 -0.24
CA VAL A 258 1.91 -1.39 0.10
C VAL A 258 1.91 0.02 -0.49
N VAL A 259 1.91 1.01 0.39
CA VAL A 259 1.94 2.44 0.05
C VAL A 259 3.30 2.99 0.40
N VAL A 260 4.08 3.35 -0.60
CA VAL A 260 5.36 4.05 -0.39
C VAL A 260 5.12 5.54 -0.44
N GLU A 261 5.13 6.18 0.72
CA GLU A 261 5.13 7.63 0.82
C GLU A 261 6.57 8.10 0.79
N HIS A 262 6.91 9.02 -0.11
CA HIS A 262 8.29 9.46 -0.22
C HIS A 262 8.40 10.95 -0.50
N GLY A 263 9.46 11.57 0.02
CA GLY A 263 9.93 12.89 -0.41
C GLY A 263 10.42 12.92 -1.87
N ASP A 264 10.65 14.11 -2.43
CA ASP A 264 11.22 14.24 -3.77
C ASP A 264 12.64 13.61 -3.87
N ALA A 265 13.46 13.77 -2.82
CA ALA A 265 14.80 13.17 -2.73
C ALA A 265 14.78 11.63 -2.70
N ALA A 266 13.63 11.03 -2.34
CA ALA A 266 13.42 9.59 -2.26
C ALA A 266 12.50 9.06 -3.38
N ALA A 267 12.30 9.81 -4.48
CA ALA A 267 11.39 9.38 -5.55
C ALA A 267 11.98 8.29 -6.48
N TRP A 268 13.29 8.26 -6.64
CA TRP A 268 13.98 7.44 -7.63
C TRP A 268 14.31 5.98 -7.22
N PRO A 269 14.36 5.55 -5.93
CA PRO A 269 14.59 4.15 -5.59
C PRO A 269 13.57 3.18 -6.24
N PRO A 270 13.98 1.93 -6.55
CA PRO A 270 13.12 0.92 -7.14
C PRO A 270 12.33 0.16 -6.07
N TYR A 271 11.36 0.81 -5.40
CA TYR A 271 10.55 0.20 -4.36
C TYR A 271 9.85 -1.10 -4.76
N GLU A 272 9.51 -1.26 -6.03
CA GLU A 272 8.91 -2.47 -6.57
C GLU A 272 9.89 -3.66 -6.62
N ALA A 273 11.19 -3.42 -6.49
CA ALA A 273 12.23 -4.45 -6.39
C ALA A 273 12.49 -4.91 -4.95
N LEU A 274 11.83 -4.33 -3.94
CA LEU A 274 11.98 -4.70 -2.53
C LEU A 274 11.81 -6.21 -2.35
N ARG A 275 12.78 -6.85 -1.67
CA ARG A 275 12.76 -8.30 -1.41
C ARG A 275 12.46 -8.62 0.04
N LEU A 276 11.73 -9.71 0.25
CA LEU A 276 11.60 -10.34 1.56
C LEU A 276 12.89 -11.09 1.95
N PRO A 277 13.09 -11.42 3.23
CA PRO A 277 14.22 -12.24 3.71
C PRO A 277 14.43 -13.57 2.98
N ASP A 278 13.36 -14.20 2.49
CA ASP A 278 13.41 -15.44 1.70
C ASP A 278 13.81 -15.23 0.23
N GLY A 279 14.04 -13.98 -0.17
CA GLY A 279 14.41 -13.58 -1.52
C GLY A 279 13.22 -13.28 -2.44
N ALA A 280 11.97 -13.47 -2.01
CA ALA A 280 10.82 -13.16 -2.86
C ALA A 280 10.71 -11.66 -3.16
N VAL A 281 10.36 -11.29 -4.40
CA VAL A 281 10.10 -9.89 -4.78
C VAL A 281 8.69 -9.51 -4.33
N LEU A 282 8.61 -8.54 -3.41
CA LEU A 282 7.37 -8.14 -2.75
C LEU A 282 6.26 -7.81 -3.77
N ALA A 283 6.59 -7.03 -4.81
CA ALA A 283 5.63 -6.59 -5.82
C ALA A 283 5.10 -7.70 -6.76
N THR A 284 5.65 -8.92 -6.66
CA THR A 284 5.21 -10.08 -7.47
C THR A 284 4.45 -11.13 -6.65
N LEU A 285 4.36 -10.94 -5.33
CA LEU A 285 3.66 -11.87 -4.46
C LEU A 285 2.15 -11.80 -4.69
N PRO A 286 1.44 -12.95 -4.68
CA PRO A 286 -0.01 -12.96 -4.72
C PRO A 286 -0.61 -12.13 -3.57
N GLY A 287 -1.61 -11.30 -3.87
CA GLY A 287 -2.27 -10.46 -2.88
C GLY A 287 -1.49 -9.21 -2.46
N VAL A 288 -0.32 -8.93 -3.05
CA VAL A 288 0.42 -7.70 -2.77
C VAL A 288 0.21 -6.68 -3.88
N HIS A 289 -0.25 -5.50 -3.51
CA HIS A 289 -0.37 -4.36 -4.41
C HIS A 289 0.62 -3.29 -3.98
N VAL A 290 1.32 -2.65 -4.92
CA VAL A 290 2.32 -1.62 -4.61
C VAL A 290 1.96 -0.34 -5.32
N ARG A 291 1.87 0.74 -4.55
CA ARG A 291 1.64 2.11 -5.04
C ARG A 291 2.53 3.10 -4.30
N ARG A 292 2.79 4.23 -4.93
CA ARG A 292 3.55 5.33 -4.37
C ARG A 292 2.64 6.52 -4.14
N ARG A 293 2.93 7.31 -3.12
CA ARG A 293 2.25 8.57 -2.82
C ARG A 293 3.28 9.69 -2.80
N ALA A 294 3.10 10.67 -3.69
CA ALA A 294 3.98 11.82 -3.79
C ALA A 294 3.73 12.81 -2.63
N PRO A 295 4.73 13.63 -2.25
CA PRO A 295 4.59 14.63 -1.20
C PRO A 295 3.44 15.60 -1.49
N GLY A 296 2.71 16.00 -0.44
CA GLY A 296 1.67 17.03 -0.56
C GLY A 296 0.39 16.59 -1.27
N THR A 297 0.26 15.31 -1.62
CA THR A 297 -0.96 14.75 -2.22
C THR A 297 -2.00 14.27 -1.19
N GLY A 298 -1.68 14.35 0.11
CA GLY A 298 -2.52 13.88 1.20
C GLY A 298 -3.63 14.86 1.59
N ARG A 299 -4.85 14.68 1.07
CA ARG A 299 -6.10 14.84 1.83
C ARG A 299 -7.34 14.41 1.04
N ARG A 300 -8.09 13.49 1.66
CA ARG A 300 -9.49 13.08 1.43
C ARG A 300 -10.30 13.96 0.47
N THR A 301 -10.42 13.51 -0.77
CA THR A 301 -11.72 13.47 -1.45
C THR A 301 -12.20 12.03 -1.45
N ALA A 302 -13.49 11.79 -1.20
CA ALA A 302 -14.06 10.46 -1.44
C ALA A 302 -13.74 10.03 -2.89
N PRO A 303 -13.40 8.77 -3.14
CA PRO A 303 -13.11 8.31 -4.50
C PRO A 303 -14.31 8.62 -5.40
N PRO A 304 -14.10 9.17 -6.61
CA PRO A 304 -15.19 9.30 -7.57
C PRO A 304 -15.78 7.91 -7.85
N PRO A 305 -17.11 7.79 -8.00
CA PRO A 305 -17.70 6.50 -8.32
C PRO A 305 -17.16 6.01 -9.67
N PRO A 306 -17.00 4.68 -9.84
CA PRO A 306 -16.57 4.09 -11.10
C PRO A 306 -17.48 4.52 -12.26
N LEU A 307 -16.93 4.54 -13.48
CA LEU A 307 -17.67 4.87 -14.69
C LEU A 307 -18.34 3.61 -15.27
N PRO A 308 -19.54 3.72 -15.85
CA PRO A 308 -20.17 2.59 -16.52
C PRO A 308 -19.28 2.01 -17.62
N GLY A 309 -19.16 0.68 -17.63
CA GLY A 309 -18.45 -0.05 -18.68
C GLY A 309 -19.13 0.05 -20.05
N PRO A 310 -18.44 -0.40 -21.12
CA PRO A 310 -17.14 -1.07 -21.15
C PRO A 310 -15.93 -0.15 -20.93
N LEU A 311 -14.73 -0.71 -20.70
CA LEU A 311 -13.51 0.07 -20.44
C LEU A 311 -13.15 0.96 -21.65
N LYS A 312 -13.15 2.29 -21.48
CA LYS A 312 -12.83 3.26 -22.56
C LYS A 312 -11.43 3.83 -22.40
N ILE A 313 -10.60 3.69 -23.42
CA ILE A 313 -9.19 4.13 -23.44
C ILE A 313 -9.00 5.20 -24.53
N LEU A 314 -8.53 6.39 -24.15
CA LEU A 314 -8.06 7.40 -25.08
C LEU A 314 -6.55 7.22 -25.28
N VAL A 315 -6.12 6.97 -26.52
CA VAL A 315 -4.71 6.81 -26.89
C VAL A 315 -4.19 8.12 -27.44
N VAL A 316 -3.21 8.69 -26.74
CA VAL A 316 -2.53 9.94 -27.09
C VAL A 316 -1.07 9.59 -27.32
N ALA A 317 -0.59 9.72 -28.55
CA ALA A 317 0.80 9.47 -28.90
C ALA A 317 1.36 10.66 -29.66
N ALA A 318 2.55 11.12 -29.29
CA ALA A 318 3.23 12.28 -29.89
C ALA A 318 4.72 11.97 -30.16
N GLY A 319 5.34 12.79 -31.00
CA GLY A 319 6.75 12.68 -31.36
C GLY A 319 7.05 11.56 -32.39
N GLU A 320 8.33 11.32 -32.64
CA GLU A 320 8.79 10.45 -33.74
C GLU A 320 8.33 8.99 -33.63
N ASN A 321 8.09 8.49 -32.41
CA ASN A 321 7.68 7.10 -32.17
C ASN A 321 6.17 6.90 -32.20
N ARG A 322 5.38 7.94 -32.49
CA ARG A 322 3.91 7.93 -32.40
C ARG A 322 3.24 6.72 -33.06
N ALA A 323 3.65 6.34 -34.27
CA ALA A 323 3.05 5.22 -34.99
C ALA A 323 3.33 3.86 -34.31
N ARG A 324 4.55 3.70 -33.79
CA ARG A 324 4.98 2.50 -33.04
C ARG A 324 4.21 2.42 -31.73
N ASP A 325 4.16 3.51 -30.97
CA ASP A 325 3.51 3.56 -29.66
C ASP A 325 2.00 3.33 -29.78
N THR A 326 1.35 3.91 -30.80
CA THR A 326 -0.07 3.66 -31.09
C THR A 326 -0.33 2.18 -31.35
N ARG A 327 0.52 1.53 -32.15
CA ARG A 327 0.38 0.09 -32.46
C ARG A 327 0.52 -0.77 -31.21
N VAL A 328 1.48 -0.47 -30.33
CA VAL A 328 1.66 -1.19 -29.05
C VAL A 328 0.36 -1.23 -28.24
N VAL A 329 -0.35 -0.09 -28.16
CA VAL A 329 -1.62 0.00 -27.42
C VAL A 329 -2.75 -0.71 -28.16
N LEU A 330 -2.88 -0.53 -29.48
CA LEU A 330 -3.92 -1.20 -30.28
C LEU A 330 -3.78 -2.73 -30.23
N ASP A 331 -2.57 -3.25 -30.32
CA ASP A 331 -2.28 -4.68 -30.18
C ASP A 331 -2.65 -5.19 -28.77
N ALA A 332 -2.40 -4.38 -27.74
CA ALA A 332 -2.73 -4.72 -26.36
C ALA A 332 -4.26 -4.80 -26.11
N VAL A 333 -5.05 -3.98 -26.79
CA VAL A 333 -6.51 -3.92 -26.61
C VAL A 333 -7.31 -4.71 -27.65
N ALA A 334 -6.65 -5.42 -28.57
CA ALA A 334 -7.32 -6.12 -29.68
C ALA A 334 -8.37 -7.14 -29.19
N ASP A 335 -8.00 -8.02 -28.26
CA ASP A 335 -8.91 -9.03 -27.69
C ASP A 335 -10.03 -8.38 -26.86
N LEU A 336 -9.70 -7.28 -26.18
CA LEU A 336 -10.65 -6.52 -25.37
C LEU A 336 -11.73 -5.87 -26.23
N SER A 337 -11.31 -5.30 -27.37
CA SER A 337 -12.21 -4.69 -28.35
C SER A 337 -13.06 -5.74 -29.05
N ALA A 338 -12.48 -6.87 -29.43
CA ALA A 338 -13.19 -7.97 -30.10
C ALA A 338 -14.29 -8.60 -29.21
N SER A 339 -14.08 -8.64 -27.89
CA SER A 339 -15.05 -9.15 -26.93
C SER A 339 -16.11 -8.13 -26.49
N GLY A 340 -15.94 -6.85 -26.85
CA GLY A 340 -16.81 -5.75 -26.40
C GLY A 340 -16.59 -5.33 -24.94
N ALA A 341 -15.57 -5.86 -24.26
CA ALA A 341 -15.25 -5.52 -22.87
C ALA A 341 -14.50 -4.17 -22.72
N GLY A 342 -14.04 -3.60 -23.83
CA GLY A 342 -13.42 -2.27 -23.86
C GLY A 342 -13.30 -1.71 -25.27
N GLU A 343 -12.99 -0.43 -25.36
CA GLU A 343 -12.78 0.31 -26.61
C GLU A 343 -11.57 1.24 -26.48
N ALA A 344 -10.81 1.37 -27.57
CA ALA A 344 -9.71 2.33 -27.66
C ALA A 344 -9.97 3.32 -28.80
N ARG A 345 -9.78 4.61 -28.52
CA ARG A 345 -9.84 5.68 -29.51
C ARG A 345 -8.48 6.37 -29.59
N VAL A 346 -7.90 6.40 -30.79
CA VAL A 346 -6.66 7.12 -31.07
C VAL A 346 -6.97 8.57 -31.38
N LEU A 347 -6.20 9.48 -30.77
CA LEU A 347 -6.26 10.90 -31.10
C LEU A 347 -5.31 11.20 -32.27
N GLU A 348 -5.85 11.82 -33.33
CA GLU A 348 -5.09 12.13 -34.55
C GLU A 348 -4.09 13.28 -34.39
N VAL A 349 -4.29 14.16 -33.42
CA VAL A 349 -3.34 15.22 -33.09
C VAL A 349 -3.28 15.31 -31.58
N ALA A 350 -2.08 15.21 -31.01
CA ALA A 350 -1.88 15.17 -29.57
C ALA A 350 -2.03 16.54 -28.89
N ALA A 351 -2.80 17.46 -29.48
CA ALA A 351 -2.94 18.83 -28.98
C ALA A 351 -3.74 18.92 -27.67
N PRO A 352 -3.32 19.75 -26.71
CA PRO A 352 -4.03 19.96 -25.45
C PRO A 352 -5.54 20.20 -25.62
N GLY A 353 -5.92 21.07 -26.57
CA GLY A 353 -7.33 21.36 -26.86
C GLY A 353 -8.12 20.15 -27.38
N ARG A 354 -7.48 19.28 -28.17
CA ARG A 354 -8.07 18.03 -28.68
C ARG A 354 -8.22 16.98 -27.59
N ILE A 355 -7.26 16.89 -26.67
CA ILE A 355 -7.37 16.02 -25.50
C ILE A 355 -8.55 16.46 -24.64
N THR A 356 -8.65 17.75 -24.30
CA THR A 356 -9.80 18.28 -23.55
C THR A 356 -11.13 18.03 -24.27
N GLY A 357 -11.19 18.28 -25.59
CA GLY A 357 -12.38 18.03 -26.39
C GLY A 357 -12.80 16.56 -26.39
N ALA A 358 -11.85 15.63 -26.49
CA ALA A 358 -12.12 14.20 -26.40
C ALA A 358 -12.66 13.81 -25.02
N LEU A 359 -12.02 14.28 -23.94
CA LEU A 359 -12.43 13.97 -22.56
C LEU A 359 -13.83 14.51 -22.21
N ARG A 360 -14.23 15.66 -22.76
CA ARG A 360 -15.60 16.19 -22.62
C ARG A 360 -16.64 15.42 -23.43
N ALA A 361 -16.22 14.82 -24.54
CA ALA A 361 -17.12 14.10 -25.44
C ALA A 361 -17.31 12.62 -25.06
N GLY A 362 -16.40 12.05 -24.27
CA GLY A 362 -16.44 10.64 -23.91
C GLY A 362 -15.94 10.42 -22.49
N GLY A 363 -16.71 9.66 -21.70
CA GLY A 363 -16.33 9.21 -20.36
C GLY A 363 -15.18 8.19 -20.40
N TYR A 364 -13.97 8.65 -20.75
CA TYR A 364 -12.78 7.81 -20.81
C TYR A 364 -12.34 7.43 -19.40
N HIS A 365 -12.07 6.14 -19.23
CA HIS A 365 -11.57 5.59 -17.98
C HIS A 365 -10.05 5.78 -17.89
N VAL A 366 -9.38 5.63 -19.03
CA VAL A 366 -7.93 5.68 -19.16
C VAL A 366 -7.52 6.65 -20.26
N VAL A 367 -6.49 7.45 -20.01
CA VAL A 367 -5.68 8.11 -21.03
C VAL A 367 -4.32 7.41 -21.08
N HIS A 368 -4.03 6.73 -22.19
CA HIS A 368 -2.70 6.19 -22.45
C HIS A 368 -1.91 7.22 -23.23
N LEU A 369 -0.95 7.87 -22.57
CA LEU A 369 -0.12 8.93 -23.13
C LEU A 369 1.31 8.42 -23.35
N SER A 370 1.74 8.41 -24.61
CA SER A 370 3.12 8.10 -25.01
C SER A 370 3.73 9.28 -25.74
N ALA A 371 4.74 9.90 -25.16
CA ALA A 371 5.36 11.10 -25.70
C ALA A 371 6.72 11.34 -25.06
N PRO A 372 7.67 12.00 -25.73
CA PRO A 372 8.91 12.44 -25.10
C PRO A 372 8.61 13.30 -23.87
N GLY A 373 9.36 13.11 -22.78
CA GLY A 373 9.14 13.82 -21.53
C GLY A 373 10.42 14.32 -20.89
N SER A 374 10.25 15.32 -20.03
CA SER A 374 11.23 15.78 -19.06
C SER A 374 10.66 15.56 -17.65
N PRO A 375 11.43 15.84 -16.58
CA PRO A 375 10.92 15.74 -15.21
C PRO A 375 9.70 16.62 -14.91
N SER A 376 9.43 17.64 -15.74
CA SER A 376 8.40 18.67 -15.47
C SER A 376 7.46 18.96 -16.63
N SER A 377 7.69 18.37 -17.80
CA SER A 377 6.90 18.62 -19.02
C SER A 377 6.83 17.38 -19.90
N VAL A 378 5.84 17.34 -20.79
CA VAL A 378 5.74 16.38 -21.87
C VAL A 378 5.71 17.12 -23.21
N GLU A 379 6.30 16.55 -24.25
CA GLU A 379 6.27 17.11 -25.60
C GLU A 379 5.05 16.57 -26.35
N LEU A 380 4.04 17.41 -26.51
CA LEU A 380 2.83 17.13 -27.30
C LEU A 380 2.93 17.82 -28.67
N GLU A 381 1.80 17.94 -29.36
CA GLU A 381 1.68 18.63 -30.64
C GLU A 381 0.79 19.89 -30.46
N ASP A 382 0.96 20.93 -31.26
CA ASP A 382 -0.07 21.97 -31.42
C ASP A 382 -1.10 21.57 -32.51
N GLU A 383 -2.00 22.48 -32.91
CA GLU A 383 -3.01 22.18 -33.93
C GLU A 383 -2.43 22.02 -35.35
N ASP A 384 -1.21 22.52 -35.58
CA ASP A 384 -0.48 22.40 -36.84
C ASP A 384 0.42 21.14 -36.85
N GLY A 385 0.55 20.46 -35.71
CA GLY A 385 1.34 19.24 -35.54
C GLY A 385 2.77 19.49 -35.08
N ASP A 386 3.13 20.73 -34.75
CA ASP A 386 4.46 21.10 -34.30
C ASP A 386 4.67 20.70 -32.82
N PRO A 387 5.88 20.25 -32.42
CA PRO A 387 6.15 19.86 -31.05
C PRO A 387 5.99 21.02 -30.07
N VAL A 388 5.24 20.80 -28.99
CA VAL A 388 5.03 21.78 -27.90
C VAL A 388 5.30 21.16 -26.55
N ALA A 389 6.18 21.79 -25.76
CA ALA A 389 6.44 21.39 -24.39
C ALA A 389 5.30 21.84 -23.47
N VAL A 390 4.54 20.88 -22.94
CA VAL A 390 3.40 21.11 -22.04
C VAL A 390 3.83 20.81 -20.60
N PRO A 391 3.85 21.81 -19.70
CA PRO A 391 4.18 21.60 -18.29
C PRO A 391 3.20 20.65 -17.59
N ALA A 392 3.67 19.91 -16.59
CA ALA A 392 2.85 18.95 -15.84
C ALA A 392 1.59 19.58 -15.22
N GLY A 393 1.67 20.82 -14.73
CA GLY A 393 0.51 21.55 -14.20
C GLY A 393 -0.55 21.87 -15.25
N GLU A 394 -0.13 22.21 -16.47
CA GLU A 394 -1.03 22.45 -17.60
C GLU A 394 -1.65 21.14 -18.09
N LEU A 395 -0.85 20.08 -18.25
CA LEU A 395 -1.36 18.76 -18.60
C LEU A 395 -2.37 18.25 -17.55
N ALA A 396 -2.11 18.44 -16.26
CA ALA A 396 -3.05 18.10 -15.19
C ALA A 396 -4.33 18.94 -15.26
N ALA A 397 -4.29 20.19 -15.75
CA ALA A 397 -5.50 20.97 -16.01
C ALA A 397 -6.26 20.40 -17.21
N VAL A 398 -5.59 20.12 -18.32
CA VAL A 398 -6.16 19.50 -19.53
C VAL A 398 -6.90 18.19 -19.20
N LEU A 399 -6.28 17.32 -18.39
CA LEU A 399 -6.84 16.03 -17.97
C LEU A 399 -8.03 16.17 -17.02
N ARG A 400 -8.15 17.28 -16.28
CA ARG A 400 -9.26 17.55 -15.36
C ARG A 400 -10.44 18.27 -16.01
N ASP A 401 -10.19 19.03 -17.07
CA ASP A 401 -11.15 19.94 -17.72
C ASP A 401 -12.24 19.20 -18.56
N GLY A 402 -12.28 17.87 -18.48
CA GLY A 402 -13.41 17.02 -18.89
C GLY A 402 -14.61 17.14 -17.95
N ASP A 403 -15.29 16.04 -17.65
CA ASP A 403 -16.47 15.99 -16.77
C ASP A 403 -16.16 16.21 -15.26
N GLY A 404 -15.06 16.93 -14.95
CA GLY A 404 -14.62 17.21 -13.58
C GLY A 404 -13.98 16.02 -12.86
N ARG A 405 -13.68 14.92 -13.56
CA ARG A 405 -13.03 13.72 -13.01
C ARG A 405 -11.76 13.41 -13.81
N PRO A 406 -10.56 13.44 -13.21
CA PRO A 406 -9.34 13.08 -13.93
C PRO A 406 -9.37 11.58 -14.28
N PRO A 407 -9.09 11.21 -15.55
CA PRO A 407 -8.97 9.80 -15.94
C PRO A 407 -7.75 9.16 -15.26
N PHE A 408 -7.70 7.84 -15.28
CA PHE A 408 -6.47 7.12 -14.97
C PHE A 408 -5.46 7.35 -16.09
N VAL A 409 -4.24 7.75 -15.77
CA VAL A 409 -3.20 8.02 -16.79
C VAL A 409 -2.22 6.86 -16.84
N VAL A 410 -1.98 6.31 -18.03
CA VAL A 410 -0.81 5.48 -18.30
C VAL A 410 0.19 6.37 -19.04
N LEU A 411 1.38 6.56 -18.47
CA LEU A 411 2.40 7.48 -18.96
C LEU A 411 3.66 6.73 -19.39
N SER A 412 3.95 6.81 -20.69
CA SER A 412 5.17 6.32 -21.32
C SER A 412 5.99 7.52 -21.78
N ALA A 413 6.84 8.06 -20.90
CA ALA A 413 7.58 9.30 -21.13
C ALA A 413 9.11 9.17 -20.93
N GLY A 414 9.66 7.99 -21.22
CA GLY A 414 11.09 7.71 -21.07
C GLY A 414 11.55 7.64 -19.61
N GLU A 415 12.83 7.90 -19.37
CA GLU A 415 13.47 7.73 -18.05
C GLU A 415 12.90 8.67 -16.97
N ASP A 416 12.40 9.84 -17.38
CA ASP A 416 11.84 10.85 -16.49
C ASP A 416 10.35 10.64 -16.17
N GLY A 417 9.73 9.61 -16.74
CA GLY A 417 8.29 9.36 -16.62
C GLY A 417 7.80 9.24 -15.17
N ALA A 418 8.62 8.72 -14.26
CA ALA A 418 8.28 8.62 -12.84
C ALA A 418 8.17 10.00 -12.16
N THR A 419 9.11 10.90 -12.48
CA THR A 419 9.16 12.25 -11.91
C THR A 419 8.05 13.11 -12.48
N LEU A 420 7.80 13.00 -13.79
CA LEU A 420 6.67 13.65 -14.45
C LEU A 420 5.34 13.15 -13.88
N ALA A 421 5.18 11.85 -13.65
CA ALA A 421 3.99 11.28 -13.01
C ALA A 421 3.77 11.82 -11.59
N ALA A 422 4.83 12.00 -10.81
CA ALA A 422 4.74 12.60 -9.48
C ALA A 422 4.33 14.09 -9.57
N ALA A 423 4.84 14.83 -10.55
CA ALA A 423 4.41 16.20 -10.81
C ALA A 423 2.93 16.27 -11.22
N LEU A 424 2.47 15.39 -12.11
CA LEU A 424 1.07 15.28 -12.50
C LEU A 424 0.15 14.98 -11.31
N ALA A 425 0.53 14.01 -10.48
CA ALA A 425 -0.21 13.67 -9.27
C ALA A 425 -0.35 14.87 -8.31
N ARG A 426 0.73 15.64 -8.12
CA ARG A 426 0.73 16.87 -7.29
C ARG A 426 -0.21 17.96 -7.82
N HIS A 427 -0.36 18.06 -9.14
CA HIS A 427 -1.26 19.04 -9.78
C HIS A 427 -2.71 18.53 -9.96
N GLY A 428 -3.05 17.38 -9.37
CA GLY A 428 -4.41 16.82 -9.40
C GLY A 428 -4.69 15.88 -10.58
N GLY A 429 -3.66 15.43 -11.31
CA GLY A 429 -3.74 14.29 -12.21
C GLY A 429 -3.89 13.01 -11.39
N GLY A 430 -5.13 12.64 -11.06
CA GLY A 430 -5.46 11.79 -9.90
C GLY A 430 -4.61 10.53 -9.69
N ARG A 431 -4.36 9.72 -10.73
CA ARG A 431 -3.61 8.46 -10.66
C ARG A 431 -2.82 8.23 -11.94
N VAL A 432 -1.54 7.86 -11.81
CA VAL A 432 -0.63 7.71 -12.94
C VAL A 432 0.17 6.41 -12.83
N LEU A 433 0.08 5.55 -13.83
CA LEU A 433 1.00 4.44 -14.05
C LEU A 433 2.15 4.93 -14.92
N ALA A 434 3.37 4.97 -14.37
CA ALA A 434 4.56 5.41 -15.09
C ALA A 434 5.48 4.23 -15.41
N VAL A 435 5.93 4.13 -16.66
CA VAL A 435 7.07 3.28 -17.03
C VAL A 435 8.35 4.05 -16.72
N ARG A 436 9.25 3.44 -15.94
CA ARG A 436 10.42 4.09 -15.30
C ARG A 436 11.76 3.71 -15.92
N ALA A 437 11.74 2.86 -16.94
CA ALA A 437 12.93 2.39 -17.64
C ALA A 437 12.57 2.05 -19.08
N PRO A 438 13.53 2.05 -20.01
CA PRO A 438 13.30 1.56 -21.36
C PRO A 438 12.78 0.11 -21.34
N VAL A 439 11.69 -0.14 -22.06
CA VAL A 439 11.09 -1.47 -22.23
C VAL A 439 10.94 -1.80 -23.70
N THR A 440 10.89 -3.09 -24.02
CA THR A 440 10.61 -3.55 -25.39
C THR A 440 9.13 -3.40 -25.73
N ASP A 441 8.79 -3.33 -27.02
CA ASP A 441 7.40 -3.33 -27.49
C ASP A 441 6.65 -4.56 -27.00
N PHE A 442 7.31 -5.72 -27.06
CA PHE A 442 6.75 -6.97 -26.54
C PHE A 442 6.32 -6.85 -25.08
N TYR A 443 7.19 -6.30 -24.22
CA TYR A 443 6.86 -6.13 -22.81
C TYR A 443 5.76 -5.08 -22.61
N ALA A 444 5.85 -3.93 -23.29
CA ALA A 444 4.86 -2.86 -23.19
C ALA A 444 3.46 -3.36 -23.60
N THR A 445 3.36 -4.07 -24.73
CA THR A 445 2.11 -4.69 -25.19
C THR A 445 1.62 -5.74 -24.19
N ALA A 446 2.48 -6.63 -23.70
CA ALA A 446 2.07 -7.69 -22.77
C ALA A 446 1.57 -7.13 -21.43
N LEU A 447 2.27 -6.13 -20.87
CA LEU A 447 1.88 -5.45 -19.64
C LEU A 447 0.53 -4.74 -19.83
N ALA A 448 0.41 -3.91 -20.88
CA ALA A 448 -0.82 -3.18 -21.18
C ALA A 448 -2.01 -4.13 -21.41
N LYS A 449 -1.80 -5.21 -22.17
CA LYS A 449 -2.83 -6.22 -22.46
C LYS A 449 -3.40 -6.81 -21.17
N ARG A 450 -2.52 -7.29 -20.29
CA ARG A 450 -2.95 -7.91 -19.03
C ARG A 450 -3.56 -6.88 -18.08
N PHE A 451 -2.98 -5.68 -18.01
CA PHE A 451 -3.47 -4.59 -17.18
C PHE A 451 -4.90 -4.16 -17.59
N TYR A 452 -5.14 -3.89 -18.86
CA TYR A 452 -6.45 -3.47 -19.36
C TYR A 452 -7.48 -4.58 -19.30
N ALA A 453 -7.09 -5.83 -19.60
CA ALA A 453 -7.98 -6.96 -19.43
C ALA A 453 -8.46 -7.09 -17.97
N THR A 454 -7.58 -6.93 -16.99
CA THR A 454 -7.96 -6.96 -15.57
C THR A 454 -8.87 -5.79 -15.19
N LEU A 455 -8.54 -4.57 -15.63
CA LEU A 455 -9.39 -3.39 -15.38
C LEU A 455 -10.81 -3.53 -15.96
N ALA A 456 -10.94 -4.13 -17.14
CA ALA A 456 -12.22 -4.34 -17.81
C ALA A 456 -13.11 -5.38 -17.13
N THR A 457 -12.57 -6.20 -16.22
CA THR A 457 -13.40 -7.17 -15.48
C THR A 457 -14.31 -6.51 -14.43
N GLY A 458 -14.12 -5.22 -14.14
CA GLY A 458 -14.95 -4.48 -13.16
C GLY A 458 -14.90 -5.05 -11.74
N ALA A 459 -13.93 -5.91 -11.43
CA ALA A 459 -13.75 -6.43 -10.08
C ALA A 459 -13.56 -5.27 -9.09
N GLU A 460 -13.85 -5.50 -7.80
CA GLU A 460 -13.54 -4.57 -6.70
C GLU A 460 -12.05 -4.14 -6.66
N ALA A 461 -11.21 -4.81 -7.45
CA ALA A 461 -9.80 -4.53 -7.69
C ALA A 461 -9.58 -3.23 -8.50
N GLY A 462 -8.96 -2.23 -7.86
CA GLY A 462 -8.49 -1.01 -8.51
C GLY A 462 -7.22 -1.20 -9.39
N PRO A 463 -6.72 -0.12 -10.00
CA PRO A 463 -5.49 -0.13 -10.79
C PRO A 463 -4.26 -0.77 -10.14
N SER A 464 -4.09 -0.68 -8.82
CA SER A 464 -2.92 -1.29 -8.15
C SER A 464 -2.95 -2.82 -8.21
N ALA A 465 -4.13 -3.40 -8.03
CA ALA A 465 -4.37 -4.83 -8.17
C ALA A 465 -4.21 -5.30 -9.63
N ALA A 466 -4.70 -4.52 -10.59
CA ALA A 466 -4.50 -4.81 -12.01
C ALA A 466 -3.01 -4.81 -12.41
N LEU A 467 -2.23 -3.86 -11.87
CA LEU A 467 -0.78 -3.81 -12.10
C LEU A 467 -0.05 -4.98 -11.43
N ALA A 468 -0.42 -5.32 -10.19
CA ALA A 468 0.16 -6.46 -9.48
C ALA A 468 -0.08 -7.77 -10.22
N GLU A 469 -1.30 -7.99 -10.72
CA GLU A 469 -1.66 -9.15 -11.54
C GLU A 469 -0.82 -9.21 -12.82
N ALA A 470 -0.73 -8.11 -13.55
CA ALA A 470 0.05 -8.04 -14.78
C ALA A 470 1.54 -8.32 -14.52
N ARG A 471 2.11 -7.65 -13.51
CA ARG A 471 3.51 -7.82 -13.11
C ARG A 471 3.82 -9.27 -12.73
N ARG A 472 2.99 -9.88 -11.89
CA ARG A 472 3.15 -11.26 -11.45
C ARG A 472 3.07 -12.23 -12.62
N HIS A 473 2.09 -12.05 -13.52
CA HIS A 473 1.93 -12.91 -14.68
C HIS A 473 3.14 -12.84 -15.63
N LEU A 474 3.62 -11.63 -15.92
CA LEU A 474 4.79 -11.45 -16.79
C LEU A 474 6.06 -12.01 -16.16
N GLU A 475 6.28 -11.82 -14.86
CA GLU A 475 7.45 -12.36 -14.18
C GLU A 475 7.42 -13.89 -14.10
N GLN A 476 6.25 -14.47 -13.81
CA GLN A 476 6.09 -15.92 -13.87
C GLN A 476 6.39 -16.43 -15.29
N GLY A 477 5.85 -15.80 -16.33
CA GLY A 477 6.14 -16.18 -17.72
C GLY A 477 7.64 -16.12 -18.06
N ARG A 478 8.34 -15.09 -17.59
CA ARG A 478 9.80 -14.95 -17.73
C ARG A 478 10.54 -16.11 -17.07
N ILE A 479 10.23 -16.40 -15.80
CA ILE A 479 10.88 -17.46 -15.03
C ILE A 479 10.66 -18.82 -15.70
N HIS A 480 9.41 -19.15 -16.08
CA HIS A 480 9.10 -20.42 -16.75
C HIS A 480 9.83 -20.53 -18.10
N ARG A 481 9.94 -19.44 -18.86
CA ARG A 481 10.68 -19.42 -20.12
C ARG A 481 12.17 -19.67 -19.93
N GLY A 482 12.81 -18.98 -18.98
CA GLY A 482 14.23 -19.19 -18.67
C GLY A 482 14.54 -20.58 -18.09
N GLN A 483 13.58 -21.20 -17.40
CA GLN A 483 13.69 -22.59 -16.96
C GLN A 483 13.58 -23.59 -18.11
N ALA A 484 12.74 -23.31 -19.10
CA ALA A 484 12.55 -24.15 -20.28
C ALA A 484 13.72 -24.03 -21.27
N ASP A 485 14.25 -22.82 -21.45
CA ASP A 485 15.41 -22.53 -22.30
C ASP A 485 16.33 -21.49 -21.62
N PRO A 486 17.41 -21.92 -20.94
CA PRO A 486 18.37 -21.02 -20.31
C PRO A 486 19.11 -20.07 -21.27
N GLY A 487 19.05 -20.32 -22.59
CA GLY A 487 19.61 -19.42 -23.61
C GLY A 487 18.67 -18.28 -24.01
N ASP A 488 17.39 -18.35 -23.65
CA ASP A 488 16.33 -17.40 -24.02
C ASP A 488 15.82 -16.62 -22.80
N THR A 489 16.77 -16.01 -22.08
CA THR A 489 16.51 -15.27 -20.84
C THR A 489 16.06 -13.85 -21.17
N LEU A 490 14.84 -13.50 -20.78
CA LEU A 490 14.34 -12.12 -20.87
C LEU A 490 14.76 -11.31 -19.63
N PRO A 491 14.92 -9.97 -19.75
CA PRO A 491 15.29 -9.12 -18.61
C PRO A 491 14.18 -9.10 -17.53
N PRO A 492 14.54 -8.96 -16.24
CA PRO A 492 13.58 -8.90 -15.13
C PRO A 492 12.92 -7.52 -14.99
N LEU A 493 11.84 -7.30 -15.74
CA LEU A 493 11.16 -6.01 -15.83
C LEU A 493 10.10 -5.77 -14.73
N TYR A 494 10.06 -6.57 -13.66
CA TYR A 494 9.06 -6.41 -12.58
C TYR A 494 9.10 -5.03 -11.90
N ALA A 495 10.25 -4.36 -11.88
CA ALA A 495 10.37 -3.01 -11.31
C ALA A 495 10.24 -1.86 -12.35
N ALA A 496 9.97 -2.19 -13.62
CA ALA A 496 9.98 -1.21 -14.71
C ALA A 496 8.78 -0.25 -14.70
N ALA A 497 7.68 -0.60 -14.03
CA ALA A 497 6.49 0.25 -13.92
C ALA A 497 6.20 0.58 -12.45
N ALA A 498 5.74 1.81 -12.17
CA ALA A 498 5.28 2.23 -10.86
C ALA A 498 3.93 2.93 -10.94
N LEU A 499 3.07 2.65 -9.96
CA LEU A 499 1.79 3.34 -9.83
C LEU A 499 1.91 4.46 -8.80
N LEU A 500 1.58 5.68 -9.19
CA LEU A 500 1.47 6.84 -8.31
C LEU A 500 0.00 7.18 -8.12
N SER A 501 -0.42 7.33 -6.86
CA SER A 501 -1.79 7.74 -6.51
C SER A 501 -1.77 8.71 -5.33
N ALA A 502 -2.47 9.82 -5.48
CA ALA A 502 -2.73 10.75 -4.37
C ALA A 502 -3.68 10.14 -3.33
N GLY A 503 -4.66 9.34 -3.78
CA GLY A 503 -5.77 8.85 -2.98
C GLY A 503 -5.78 7.34 -2.71
N GLU A 504 -6.96 6.83 -2.39
CA GLU A 504 -7.24 5.40 -2.34
C GLU A 504 -7.21 4.79 -3.75
N ASP A 505 -7.02 3.47 -3.82
CA ASP A 505 -7.12 2.73 -5.07
C ASP A 505 -8.53 2.14 -5.19
N PHE A 506 -9.25 2.52 -6.24
CA PHE A 506 -10.65 2.15 -6.44
C PHE A 506 -10.89 1.73 -7.89
N PRO A 507 -11.89 0.85 -8.15
CA PRO A 507 -12.25 0.41 -9.50
C PRO A 507 -12.49 1.57 -10.47
N LEU A 508 -12.10 1.37 -11.73
CA LEU A 508 -12.37 2.36 -12.79
C LEU A 508 -13.74 2.12 -13.43
N VAL A 509 -14.11 0.86 -13.58
CA VAL A 509 -15.27 0.39 -14.35
C VAL A 509 -16.33 -0.14 -13.41
N ASP A 510 -17.57 0.28 -13.63
CA ASP A 510 -18.77 -0.29 -13.06
C ASP A 510 -19.49 -1.11 -14.14
N LEU A 511 -19.58 -2.42 -13.94
CA LEU A 511 -20.30 -3.30 -14.87
C LEU A 511 -21.79 -3.42 -14.52
N GLY A 512 -22.25 -2.80 -13.42
CA GLY A 512 -23.56 -2.99 -12.83
C GLY A 512 -23.74 -4.37 -12.21
N ASP A 513 -24.76 -4.53 -11.35
CA ASP A 513 -25.18 -5.86 -10.90
C ASP A 513 -25.71 -6.65 -12.12
N PRO A 514 -25.33 -7.94 -12.28
CA PRO A 514 -26.02 -8.80 -13.24
C PRO A 514 -27.50 -8.80 -12.87
N PRO A 515 -28.44 -8.66 -13.82
CA PRO A 515 -29.86 -8.69 -13.50
C PRO A 515 -30.15 -9.98 -12.75
N LEU A 516 -30.78 -9.86 -11.58
CA LEU A 516 -31.31 -11.00 -10.83
C LEU A 516 -32.12 -11.83 -11.83
N ARG A 517 -31.66 -13.04 -12.12
CA ARG A 517 -32.40 -13.95 -12.99
C ARG A 517 -33.79 -14.16 -12.34
N PRO A 518 -34.88 -13.98 -13.09
CA PRO A 518 -36.23 -14.11 -12.56
C PRO A 518 -36.52 -15.53 -12.04
#